data_AF-A0A852V9M7-F1
#
_entry.id   AF-A0A852V9M7-F1
#
_cell.length_a   1.000
_cell.length_b   1.000
_cell.length_c   1.000
_cell.angle_alpha   90.00
_cell.angle_beta   90.00
_cell.angle_gamma   90.00
#
_symmetry.space_group_name_H-M   'P 1'
#
loop_
_entity.id
_entity.type
_entity.pdbx_description
1 polymer ?
#
loop_
_entity_poly.entity_id
_entity_poly.type
_entity_poly.pdbx_seq_one_letter_code
_entity_poly.pdbx_strand_id
1 'polypeptide(L)'
;MSEITELAAETLHLQRTARVVGDPRILIIDDEAAIRESLDTLLTLEGFTVSAASDGPSGLELLSRNEYDLLLLDLALPGESGLDLLPRIVEMQPNLPVIMITAYGTVGNVVDAIRAGAENFVQKPWDNEKLLADIRAAVARHRAEEEVVQLKRTLKQRYNFENIVGKSEPMLRLFDLIAQVAPSRSTVLIQGESGTGKELIAKAIHANSPRKDRPFVPVNTGAVPSELLESTLFGHVKGAFTSAVTAKKGLFEVANGGTLFLDEIGTMGMDMQAKILRVLQDRRFMHLGGVQEIQVDVRIIAATNVNLQDAVRAGRFREDLFYRLNVISLELPPLRSRREDIPLLASHFLKFYAEENGTETRSLSPEAMRIIMDYEWPGNVRELENAMERGVVLSTSRSINPDLLPTQLTGSTYSASLLDHQPNASLFDLMEEIERRIISDRLERCHWNQTEAAEYFKIPLSTLNQKIKRLNVEVKKRTRD
;
A
#
# COMPACT_ATOMS: atom_id res chain seq x y z
N MET A 1 -45.96 -26.77 17.13
CA MET A 1 -45.27 -28.04 16.77
C MET A 1 -44.83 -28.04 15.30
N SER A 2 -45.59 -27.46 14.34
CA SER A 2 -45.14 -27.35 12.94
C SER A 2 -44.10 -26.24 12.71
N GLU A 3 -44.20 -25.08 13.37
CA GLU A 3 -43.21 -23.99 13.19
C GLU A 3 -41.82 -24.33 13.74
N ILE A 4 -41.72 -25.16 14.79
CA ILE A 4 -40.43 -25.60 15.35
C ILE A 4 -39.78 -26.68 14.47
N THR A 5 -40.58 -27.49 13.78
CA THR A 5 -40.07 -28.49 12.83
C THR A 5 -39.67 -27.86 11.49
N GLU A 6 -40.32 -26.77 11.10
CA GLU A 6 -39.98 -25.97 9.92
C GLU A 6 -38.70 -25.13 10.14
N LEU A 7 -38.54 -24.52 11.33
CA LEU A 7 -37.27 -23.86 11.71
C LEU A 7 -36.11 -24.86 11.88
N ALA A 8 -36.35 -26.06 12.41
CA ALA A 8 -35.32 -27.09 12.48
C ALA A 8 -34.93 -27.61 11.08
N ALA A 9 -35.89 -27.71 10.16
CA ALA A 9 -35.64 -28.09 8.78
C ALA A 9 -34.93 -26.98 7.98
N GLU A 10 -35.28 -25.71 8.16
CA GLU A 10 -34.56 -24.56 7.59
C GLU A 10 -33.16 -24.41 8.17
N THR A 11 -32.96 -24.69 9.46
CA THR A 11 -31.62 -24.67 10.07
C THR A 11 -30.76 -25.82 9.54
N LEU A 12 -31.34 -27.01 9.32
CA LEU A 12 -30.65 -28.13 8.65
C LEU A 12 -30.40 -27.88 7.16
N HIS A 13 -31.28 -27.10 6.50
CA HIS A 13 -31.14 -26.75 5.08
C HIS A 13 -30.09 -25.65 4.89
N LEU A 14 -30.04 -24.64 5.78
CA LEU A 14 -29.02 -23.60 5.83
C LEU A 14 -27.63 -24.16 6.18
N GLN A 15 -27.55 -25.19 7.04
CA GLN A 15 -26.30 -25.94 7.26
C GLN A 15 -25.88 -26.79 6.05
N ARG A 16 -26.81 -27.14 5.15
CA ARG A 16 -26.52 -27.89 3.91
C ARG A 16 -26.16 -26.99 2.71
N THR A 17 -26.54 -25.72 2.71
CA THR A 17 -26.28 -24.79 1.59
C THR A 17 -24.97 -24.01 1.69
N ALA A 18 -24.12 -24.27 2.69
CA ALA A 18 -22.75 -23.75 2.78
C ALA A 18 -21.69 -24.65 2.12
N ARG A 19 -22.09 -25.61 1.26
CA ARG A 19 -21.17 -26.52 0.56
C ARG A 19 -20.89 -26.04 -0.87
N VAL A 20 -19.89 -25.19 -1.03
CA VAL A 20 -18.95 -25.27 -2.16
C VAL A 20 -17.54 -24.97 -1.64
N VAL A 21 -17.01 -25.88 -0.83
CA VAL A 21 -15.57 -26.00 -0.57
C VAL A 21 -15.31 -27.51 -0.62
N GLY A 22 -14.37 -27.96 -1.45
CA GLY A 22 -14.03 -29.38 -1.54
C GLY A 22 -13.62 -29.96 -0.18
N ASP A 23 -13.75 -31.27 -0.04
CA ASP A 23 -13.31 -31.98 1.17
C ASP A 23 -11.81 -31.67 1.40
N PRO A 24 -11.39 -31.26 2.61
CA PRO A 24 -10.02 -30.79 2.85
C PRO A 24 -8.98 -31.86 2.55
N ARG A 25 -7.91 -31.45 1.86
CA ARG A 25 -6.88 -32.36 1.36
C ARG A 25 -5.70 -32.40 2.33
N ILE A 26 -5.40 -33.57 2.86
CA ILE A 26 -4.29 -33.79 3.80
C ILE A 26 -3.22 -34.64 3.12
N LEU A 27 -1.98 -34.19 3.17
CA LEU A 27 -0.82 -35.00 2.78
C LEU A 27 -0.19 -35.65 4.02
N ILE A 28 0.13 -36.93 3.92
CA ILE A 28 0.86 -37.68 4.93
C ILE A 28 2.22 -38.06 4.33
N ILE A 29 3.31 -37.73 5.02
CA ILE A 29 4.66 -38.19 4.69
C ILE A 29 5.20 -38.97 5.90
N ASP A 30 5.24 -40.29 5.78
CA ASP A 30 5.67 -41.20 6.85
C ASP A 30 6.21 -42.46 6.19
N ASP A 31 7.28 -43.09 6.69
CA ASP A 31 7.86 -44.28 6.06
C ASP A 31 7.15 -45.58 6.48
N GLU A 32 6.48 -45.58 7.63
CA GLU A 32 5.75 -46.72 8.16
C GLU A 32 4.40 -46.89 7.46
N ALA A 33 4.25 -47.97 6.69
CA ALA A 33 3.01 -48.27 5.97
C ALA A 33 1.79 -48.38 6.91
N ALA A 34 1.96 -48.99 8.08
CA ALA A 34 0.88 -49.15 9.07
C ALA A 34 0.38 -47.79 9.61
N ILE A 35 1.28 -46.81 9.75
CA ILE A 35 0.92 -45.45 10.19
C ILE A 35 0.15 -44.74 9.09
N ARG A 36 0.64 -44.80 7.84
CA ARG A 36 -0.06 -44.21 6.68
C ARG A 36 -1.47 -44.79 6.53
N GLU A 37 -1.63 -46.11 6.59
CA GLU A 37 -2.95 -46.77 6.48
C GLU A 37 -3.89 -46.40 7.63
N SER A 38 -3.37 -46.32 8.86
CA SER A 38 -4.15 -45.93 10.04
C SER A 38 -4.66 -44.48 9.94
N LEU A 39 -3.76 -43.54 9.59
CA LEU A 39 -4.11 -42.14 9.39
C LEU A 39 -5.04 -41.93 8.19
N ASP A 40 -4.79 -42.62 7.08
CA ASP A 40 -5.65 -42.60 5.89
C ASP A 40 -7.09 -43.03 6.24
N THR A 41 -7.23 -44.14 6.97
CA THR A 41 -8.54 -44.63 7.42
C THR A 41 -9.22 -43.63 8.35
N LEU A 42 -8.50 -43.13 9.36
CA LEU A 42 -9.02 -42.18 10.35
C LEU A 42 -9.52 -40.89 9.70
N LEU A 43 -8.71 -40.31 8.82
CA LEU A 43 -8.99 -39.01 8.20
C LEU A 43 -10.06 -39.12 7.10
N THR A 44 -10.05 -40.21 6.33
CA THR A 44 -11.09 -40.45 5.33
C THR A 44 -12.47 -40.62 5.97
N LEU A 45 -12.55 -41.30 7.13
CA LEU A 45 -13.81 -41.45 7.89
C LEU A 45 -14.36 -40.11 8.38
N GLU A 46 -13.48 -39.15 8.69
CA GLU A 46 -13.84 -37.79 9.12
C GLU A 46 -14.11 -36.83 7.95
N GLY A 47 -14.06 -37.34 6.71
CA GLY A 47 -14.42 -36.57 5.50
C GLY A 47 -13.27 -35.75 4.91
N PHE A 48 -12.02 -36.09 5.20
CA PHE A 48 -10.85 -35.52 4.54
C PHE A 48 -10.49 -36.33 3.28
N THR A 49 -9.92 -35.66 2.28
CA THR A 49 -9.26 -36.33 1.15
C THR A 49 -7.79 -36.53 1.50
N VAL A 50 -7.31 -37.77 1.49
CA VAL A 50 -5.94 -38.07 1.93
C VAL A 50 -5.05 -38.43 0.73
N SER A 51 -3.80 -37.98 0.79
CA SER A 51 -2.71 -38.46 -0.07
C SER A 51 -1.55 -38.85 0.83
N ALA A 52 -0.78 -39.85 0.43
CA ALA A 52 0.27 -40.41 1.26
C ALA A 52 1.56 -40.64 0.46
N ALA A 53 2.70 -40.36 1.08
CA ALA A 53 4.04 -40.54 0.54
C ALA A 53 4.88 -41.33 1.54
N SER A 54 5.78 -42.18 1.02
CA SER A 54 6.66 -43.03 1.83
C SER A 54 7.98 -42.38 2.22
N ASP A 55 8.33 -41.25 1.61
CA ASP A 55 9.60 -40.57 1.80
C ASP A 55 9.51 -39.08 1.46
N GLY A 56 10.51 -38.31 1.88
CA GLY A 56 10.59 -36.87 1.64
C GLY A 56 10.54 -36.48 0.15
N PRO A 57 11.33 -37.10 -0.75
CA PRO A 57 11.32 -36.79 -2.18
C PRO A 57 9.95 -36.96 -2.85
N SER A 58 9.26 -38.07 -2.60
CA SER A 58 7.91 -38.30 -3.14
C SER A 58 6.88 -37.34 -2.55
N GLY A 59 7.01 -37.00 -1.26
CA GLY A 59 6.19 -35.98 -0.61
C GLY A 59 6.36 -34.59 -1.23
N LEU A 60 7.59 -34.16 -1.50
CA LEU A 60 7.88 -32.89 -2.19
C LEU A 60 7.35 -32.87 -3.62
N GLU A 61 7.43 -33.98 -4.35
CA GLU A 61 6.84 -34.09 -5.69
C GLU A 61 5.32 -33.89 -5.64
N LEU A 62 4.65 -34.50 -4.65
CA LEU A 62 3.21 -34.31 -4.45
C LEU A 62 2.85 -32.88 -4.08
N LEU A 63 3.61 -32.22 -3.19
CA LEU A 63 3.45 -30.81 -2.83
C LEU A 63 3.66 -29.86 -4.02
N SER A 64 4.51 -30.23 -4.97
CA SER A 64 4.74 -29.42 -6.18
C SER A 64 3.59 -29.49 -7.19
N ARG A 65 2.80 -30.57 -7.17
CA ARG A 65 1.75 -30.86 -8.16
C ARG A 65 0.34 -30.59 -7.66
N ASN A 66 0.13 -30.55 -6.36
CA ASN A 66 -1.18 -30.45 -5.73
C ASN A 66 -1.16 -29.43 -4.60
N GLU A 67 -2.32 -28.81 -4.36
CA GLU A 67 -2.57 -27.99 -3.18
C GLU A 67 -3.15 -28.87 -2.05
N TYR A 68 -2.69 -28.61 -0.83
CA TYR A 68 -3.11 -29.29 0.38
C TYR A 68 -3.51 -28.27 1.45
N ASP A 69 -4.44 -28.66 2.31
CA ASP A 69 -4.90 -27.87 3.45
C ASP A 69 -4.07 -28.14 4.72
N LEU A 70 -3.34 -29.25 4.77
CA LEU A 70 -2.50 -29.67 5.88
C LEU A 70 -1.46 -30.71 5.46
N LEU A 71 -0.28 -30.65 6.05
CA LEU A 71 0.74 -31.70 5.99
C LEU A 71 0.96 -32.36 7.36
N LEU A 72 0.88 -33.69 7.38
CA LEU A 72 1.37 -34.53 8.47
C LEU A 72 2.75 -35.07 8.08
N LEU A 73 3.79 -34.71 8.82
CA LEU A 73 5.18 -35.03 8.48
C LEU A 73 5.86 -35.84 9.59
N ASP A 74 6.30 -37.06 9.28
CA ASP A 74 7.13 -37.82 10.21
C ASP A 74 8.50 -37.16 10.37
N LEU A 75 8.97 -37.12 11.61
CA LEU A 75 10.32 -36.71 11.97
C LEU A 75 11.36 -37.69 11.42
N ALA A 76 11.07 -38.99 11.45
CA ALA A 76 12.04 -40.05 11.17
C ALA A 76 11.82 -40.66 9.77
N LEU A 77 12.21 -39.93 8.72
CA LEU A 77 12.12 -40.43 7.35
C LEU A 77 13.44 -41.05 6.86
N PRO A 78 13.39 -42.00 5.91
CA PRO A 78 14.57 -42.57 5.30
C PRO A 78 15.30 -41.52 4.44
N GLY A 79 16.60 -41.37 4.70
CA GLY A 79 17.50 -40.49 3.92
C GLY A 79 17.62 -39.07 4.48
N GLU A 80 16.51 -38.37 4.70
CA GLU A 80 16.47 -36.98 5.18
C GLU A 80 15.48 -36.88 6.34
N SER A 81 15.82 -36.17 7.42
CA SER A 81 14.94 -35.98 8.58
C SER A 81 13.77 -35.06 8.24
N GLY A 82 12.60 -35.29 8.82
CA GLY A 82 11.45 -34.38 8.67
C GLY A 82 11.75 -32.95 9.14
N LEU A 83 12.62 -32.79 10.15
CA LEU A 83 13.08 -31.47 10.61
C LEU A 83 13.94 -30.74 9.56
N ASP A 84 14.73 -31.47 8.78
CA ASP A 84 15.57 -30.91 7.72
C ASP A 84 14.75 -30.56 6.47
N LEU A 85 13.66 -31.32 6.24
CA LEU A 85 12.73 -31.12 5.14
C LEU A 85 11.80 -29.92 5.37
N LEU A 86 11.41 -29.66 6.61
CA LEU A 86 10.42 -28.65 6.99
C LEU A 86 10.76 -27.23 6.48
N PRO A 87 11.99 -26.69 6.60
CA PRO A 87 12.32 -25.37 6.04
C PRO A 87 12.08 -25.27 4.53
N ARG A 88 12.35 -26.33 3.77
CA ARG A 88 12.13 -26.36 2.31
C ARG A 88 10.64 -26.39 1.98
N ILE A 89 9.85 -27.09 2.80
CA ILE A 89 8.38 -27.12 2.67
C ILE A 89 7.80 -25.73 2.97
N VAL A 90 8.25 -25.09 4.05
CA VAL A 90 7.82 -23.73 4.43
C VAL A 90 8.26 -22.70 3.37
N GLU A 91 9.43 -22.87 2.76
CA GLU A 91 9.86 -22.00 1.65
C GLU A 91 8.99 -22.19 0.39
N MET A 92 8.61 -23.43 0.07
CA MET A 92 7.74 -23.73 -1.07
C MET A 92 6.28 -23.30 -0.86
N GLN A 93 5.73 -23.55 0.34
CA GLN A 93 4.36 -23.23 0.70
C GLN A 93 4.31 -22.59 2.10
N PRO A 94 4.58 -21.28 2.22
CA PRO A 94 4.71 -20.60 3.51
C PRO A 94 3.46 -20.61 4.39
N ASN A 95 2.30 -20.82 3.78
CA ASN A 95 1.02 -20.81 4.47
C ASN A 95 0.52 -22.23 4.81
N LEU A 96 1.15 -23.29 4.26
CA LEU A 96 0.70 -24.66 4.49
C LEU A 96 0.97 -25.02 5.96
N PRO A 97 -0.07 -25.34 6.76
CA PRO A 97 0.14 -25.80 8.11
C PRO A 97 0.81 -27.17 8.12
N VAL A 98 1.84 -27.35 8.96
CA VAL A 98 2.57 -28.61 9.09
C VAL A 98 2.49 -29.11 10.54
N ILE A 99 1.99 -30.33 10.73
CA ILE A 99 2.00 -31.03 12.01
C ILE A 99 3.06 -32.14 11.94
N MET A 100 4.03 -32.07 12.83
CA MET A 100 5.08 -33.08 12.94
C MET A 100 4.58 -34.30 13.73
N ILE A 101 4.90 -35.50 13.27
CA ILE A 101 4.60 -36.77 13.94
C ILE A 101 5.91 -37.47 14.29
N THR A 102 6.04 -38.07 15.49
CA THR A 102 7.23 -38.89 15.81
C THR A 102 6.98 -39.90 16.92
N ALA A 103 7.73 -41.01 16.93
CA ALA A 103 7.79 -41.93 18.06
C ALA A 103 8.58 -41.37 19.27
N TYR A 104 9.51 -40.42 19.05
CA TYR A 104 10.43 -39.91 20.08
C TYR A 104 10.26 -38.40 20.32
N GLY A 105 9.30 -38.05 21.19
CA GLY A 105 9.10 -36.67 21.64
C GLY A 105 10.08 -36.27 22.74
N THR A 106 11.25 -35.72 22.39
CA THR A 106 12.06 -34.98 23.37
C THR A 106 11.65 -33.50 23.36
N VAL A 107 11.75 -32.82 24.50
CA VAL A 107 11.42 -31.38 24.60
C VAL A 107 12.26 -30.55 23.61
N GLY A 108 13.50 -30.95 23.33
CA GLY A 108 14.37 -30.29 22.35
C GLY A 108 13.78 -30.34 20.93
N ASN A 109 13.41 -31.53 20.45
CA ASN A 109 12.88 -31.71 19.10
C ASN A 109 11.57 -30.94 18.88
N VAL A 110 10.72 -30.81 19.90
CA VAL A 110 9.48 -30.02 19.82
C VAL A 110 9.80 -28.54 19.64
N VAL A 111 10.74 -28.01 20.41
CA VAL A 111 11.14 -26.60 20.32
C VAL A 111 11.77 -26.29 18.96
N ASP A 112 12.61 -27.20 18.46
CA ASP A 112 13.26 -27.04 17.16
C ASP A 112 12.25 -27.11 16.01
N ALA A 113 11.24 -27.99 16.09
CA ALA A 113 10.16 -28.08 15.09
C ALA A 113 9.32 -26.80 15.02
N ILE A 114 8.91 -26.26 16.16
CA ILE A 114 8.14 -24.99 16.20
C ILE A 114 8.99 -23.83 15.66
N ARG A 115 10.28 -23.78 16.00
CA ARG A 115 11.20 -22.76 15.46
C ARG A 115 11.41 -22.89 13.95
N ALA A 116 11.40 -24.10 13.43
CA ALA A 116 11.55 -24.39 12.00
C ALA A 116 10.25 -24.18 11.20
N GLY A 117 9.13 -23.83 11.86
CA GLY A 117 7.87 -23.45 11.21
C GLY A 117 6.76 -24.49 11.28
N ALA A 118 6.88 -25.54 12.10
CA ALA A 118 5.77 -26.45 12.36
C ALA A 118 4.68 -25.74 13.18
N GLU A 119 3.42 -26.02 12.87
CA GLU A 119 2.28 -25.49 13.61
C GLU A 119 2.05 -26.26 14.91
N ASN A 120 2.23 -27.58 14.87
CA ASN A 120 2.04 -28.44 16.03
C ASN A 120 2.90 -29.70 15.93
N PHE A 121 2.93 -30.47 17.02
CA PHE A 121 3.72 -31.68 17.17
C PHE A 121 2.92 -32.76 17.89
N VAL A 122 2.93 -33.98 17.35
CA VAL A 122 2.17 -35.14 17.86
C VAL A 122 3.12 -36.32 18.06
N GLN A 123 3.01 -36.97 19.22
CA GLN A 123 3.80 -38.15 19.57
C GLN A 123 3.03 -39.45 19.29
N LYS A 124 3.68 -40.44 18.67
CA LYS A 124 3.20 -41.83 18.51
C LYS A 124 3.42 -42.61 19.83
N PRO A 125 2.45 -43.41 20.34
CA PRO A 125 1.07 -43.52 19.88
C PRO A 125 0.24 -42.30 20.31
N TRP A 126 -0.64 -41.84 19.43
CA TRP A 126 -1.47 -40.66 19.65
C TRP A 126 -2.88 -41.03 20.11
N ASP A 127 -3.59 -40.04 20.65
CA ASP A 127 -5.02 -40.10 20.88
C ASP A 127 -5.74 -39.60 19.61
N ASN A 128 -6.65 -40.42 19.06
CA ASN A 128 -7.33 -40.10 17.80
C ASN A 128 -8.22 -38.86 17.91
N GLU A 129 -8.93 -38.65 19.03
CA GLU A 129 -9.79 -37.49 19.21
C GLU A 129 -8.96 -36.21 19.28
N LYS A 130 -7.83 -36.26 20.01
CA LYS A 130 -6.91 -35.13 20.11
C LYS A 130 -6.28 -34.79 18.76
N LEU A 131 -5.78 -35.79 18.03
CA LEU A 131 -5.18 -35.58 16.71
C LEU A 131 -6.20 -34.95 15.75
N LEU A 132 -7.43 -35.46 15.72
CA LEU A 132 -8.49 -34.91 14.89
C LEU A 132 -8.88 -33.48 15.30
N ALA A 133 -8.84 -33.14 16.58
CA ALA A 133 -9.06 -31.77 17.04
C ALA A 133 -7.97 -30.81 16.54
N ASP A 134 -6.70 -31.22 16.65
CA ASP A 134 -5.55 -30.43 16.20
C ASP A 134 -5.59 -30.23 14.66
N ILE A 135 -5.91 -31.29 13.91
CA ILE A 135 -6.07 -31.24 12.45
C ILE A 135 -7.21 -30.30 12.05
N ARG A 136 -8.39 -30.42 12.69
CA ARG A 136 -9.53 -29.54 12.40
C ARG A 136 -9.22 -28.08 12.66
N ALA A 137 -8.53 -27.79 13.76
CA ALA A 137 -8.15 -26.43 14.11
C ALA A 137 -7.19 -25.83 13.07
N ALA A 138 -6.15 -26.58 12.68
CA ALA A 138 -5.17 -26.15 11.69
C ALA A 138 -5.81 -25.92 10.30
N VAL A 139 -6.62 -26.87 9.82
CA VAL A 139 -7.34 -26.75 8.54
C VAL A 139 -8.32 -25.58 8.53
N ALA A 140 -9.08 -25.39 9.61
CA ALA A 140 -10.03 -24.28 9.70
C ALA A 140 -9.32 -22.93 9.69
N ARG A 141 -8.18 -22.81 10.39
CA ARG A 141 -7.36 -21.59 10.40
C ARG A 141 -6.78 -21.29 9.03
N HIS A 142 -6.19 -22.30 8.38
CA HIS A 142 -5.63 -22.17 7.02
C HIS A 142 -6.70 -21.70 6.02
N ARG A 143 -7.87 -22.34 6.01
CA ARG A 143 -8.97 -21.97 5.12
C ARG A 143 -9.51 -20.58 5.38
N ALA A 144 -9.61 -20.16 6.65
CA ALA A 144 -10.04 -18.80 6.98
C ALA A 144 -9.02 -17.76 6.49
N GLU A 145 -7.73 -18.03 6.62
CA GLU A 145 -6.66 -17.17 6.10
C GLU A 145 -6.67 -17.12 4.56
N GLU A 146 -6.85 -18.27 3.90
CA GLU A 146 -7.01 -18.35 2.44
C GLU A 146 -8.27 -17.65 1.95
N GLU A 147 -9.41 -17.78 2.64
CA GLU A 147 -10.66 -17.13 2.29
C GLU A 147 -10.52 -15.61 2.40
N VAL A 148 -9.83 -15.09 3.42
CA VAL A 148 -9.50 -13.67 3.52
C VAL A 148 -8.62 -13.23 2.34
N VAL A 149 -7.65 -14.03 1.93
CA VAL A 149 -6.78 -13.74 0.78
C VAL A 149 -7.55 -13.84 -0.54
N GLN A 150 -8.42 -14.83 -0.71
CA GLN A 150 -9.25 -15.03 -1.89
C GLN A 150 -10.34 -13.98 -2.02
N LEU A 151 -11.00 -13.57 -0.93
CA LEU A 151 -11.93 -12.44 -0.92
C LEU A 151 -11.20 -11.15 -1.33
N LYS A 152 -10.00 -10.91 -0.79
CA LYS A 152 -9.14 -9.78 -1.20
C LYS A 152 -8.71 -9.86 -2.67
N ARG A 153 -8.44 -11.06 -3.21
CA ARG A 153 -8.09 -11.28 -4.63
C ARG A 153 -9.31 -11.18 -5.55
N THR A 154 -10.47 -11.64 -5.12
CA THR A 154 -11.74 -11.55 -5.87
C THR A 154 -12.21 -10.10 -5.94
N LEU A 155 -11.98 -9.31 -4.88
CA LEU A 155 -12.12 -7.85 -4.92
C LEU A 155 -11.16 -7.21 -5.94
N LYS A 156 -9.90 -7.68 -6.04
CA LYS A 156 -8.97 -7.25 -7.10
C LYS A 156 -9.38 -7.65 -8.52
N GLN A 157 -10.08 -8.79 -8.70
CA GLN A 157 -10.51 -9.27 -10.02
C GLN A 157 -11.88 -8.72 -10.44
N ARG A 158 -12.75 -8.36 -9.49
CA ARG A 158 -14.09 -7.81 -9.76
C ARG A 158 -14.05 -6.35 -10.23
N TYR A 159 -12.91 -5.68 -10.09
CA TYR A 159 -12.69 -4.31 -10.52
C TYR A 159 -11.40 -4.20 -11.33
N ASN A 160 -11.45 -3.57 -12.49
CA ASN A 160 -10.31 -3.43 -13.41
C ASN A 160 -9.29 -2.40 -12.88
N PHE A 161 -8.83 -2.56 -11.63
CA PHE A 161 -7.82 -1.73 -10.98
C PHE A 161 -6.41 -2.20 -11.35
N GLU A 162 -6.17 -2.40 -12.64
CA GLU A 162 -4.82 -2.64 -13.15
C GLU A 162 -3.91 -1.52 -12.60
N ASN A 163 -2.87 -1.92 -11.87
CA ASN A 163 -1.84 -1.04 -11.29
C ASN A 163 -2.18 -0.31 -9.97
N ILE A 164 -3.31 -0.59 -9.28
CA ILE A 164 -3.52 -0.07 -7.92
C ILE A 164 -3.21 -1.13 -6.87
N VAL A 165 -2.19 -0.85 -6.06
CA VAL A 165 -1.68 -1.75 -5.04
C VAL A 165 -2.10 -1.24 -3.65
N GLY A 166 -2.81 -2.10 -2.91
CA GLY A 166 -3.18 -1.86 -1.52
C GLY A 166 -3.90 -3.07 -0.92
N LYS A 167 -3.66 -3.34 0.37
CA LYS A 167 -4.30 -4.39 1.17
C LYS A 167 -4.79 -3.88 2.54
N SER A 168 -4.40 -2.66 2.93
CA SER A 168 -4.80 -2.03 4.17
C SER A 168 -6.30 -1.71 4.20
N GLU A 169 -6.89 -1.77 5.39
CA GLU A 169 -8.31 -1.48 5.61
C GLU A 169 -8.78 -0.12 5.04
N PRO A 170 -8.03 1.00 5.18
CA PRO A 170 -8.40 2.26 4.52
C PRO A 170 -8.47 2.16 3.00
N MET A 171 -7.57 1.39 2.38
CA MET A 171 -7.56 1.21 0.92
C MET A 171 -8.69 0.30 0.44
N LEU A 172 -9.02 -0.77 1.17
CA LEU A 172 -10.14 -1.64 0.83
C LEU A 172 -11.47 -0.87 0.83
N ARG A 173 -11.70 -0.07 1.88
CA ARG A 173 -12.89 0.81 1.94
C ARG A 173 -12.92 1.83 0.79
N LEU A 174 -11.76 2.37 0.40
CA LEU A 174 -11.67 3.27 -0.75
C LEU A 174 -12.03 2.56 -2.06
N PHE A 175 -11.61 1.31 -2.26
CA PHE A 175 -11.98 0.51 -3.44
C PHE A 175 -13.47 0.24 -3.51
N ASP A 176 -14.12 -0.08 -2.38
CA ASP A 176 -15.56 -0.27 -2.32
C ASP A 176 -16.33 1.01 -2.67
N LEU A 177 -15.86 2.17 -2.19
CA LEU A 177 -16.43 3.46 -2.56
C LEU A 177 -16.25 3.75 -4.06
N ILE A 178 -15.08 3.48 -4.62
CA ILE A 178 -14.83 3.66 -6.05
C ILE A 178 -15.79 2.79 -6.88
N ALA A 179 -15.99 1.53 -6.48
CA ALA A 179 -16.91 0.63 -7.15
C ALA A 179 -18.36 1.13 -7.16
N GLN A 180 -18.82 1.74 -6.05
CA GLN A 180 -20.16 2.31 -5.96
C GLN A 180 -20.30 3.60 -6.79
N VAL A 181 -19.24 4.40 -6.85
CA VAL A 181 -19.26 5.73 -7.47
C VAL A 181 -18.98 5.68 -8.97
N ALA A 182 -18.22 4.69 -9.45
CA ALA A 182 -17.82 4.57 -10.84
C ALA A 182 -19.01 4.47 -11.83
N PRO A 183 -20.11 3.76 -11.55
CA PRO A 183 -21.31 3.75 -12.40
C PRO A 183 -22.02 5.11 -12.52
N SER A 184 -21.84 6.00 -11.54
CA SER A 184 -22.55 7.28 -11.46
C SER A 184 -22.03 8.33 -12.45
N ARG A 185 -22.87 9.32 -12.77
CA ARG A 185 -22.48 10.53 -13.52
C ARG A 185 -22.01 11.68 -12.61
N SER A 186 -22.09 11.52 -11.30
CA SER A 186 -21.72 12.54 -10.32
C SER A 186 -20.25 12.95 -10.43
N THR A 187 -19.99 14.22 -10.12
CA THR A 187 -18.64 14.75 -9.92
C THR A 187 -18.01 14.05 -8.73
N VAL A 188 -16.73 13.70 -8.85
CA VAL A 188 -15.94 13.11 -7.78
C VAL A 188 -14.78 14.04 -7.46
N LEU A 189 -14.64 14.40 -6.18
CA LEU A 189 -13.51 15.13 -5.65
C LEU A 189 -12.57 14.16 -4.94
N ILE A 190 -11.33 14.08 -5.37
CA ILE A 190 -10.30 13.23 -4.81
C ILE A 190 -9.35 14.10 -3.99
N GLN A 191 -9.25 13.85 -2.69
CA GLN A 191 -8.39 14.60 -1.78
C GLN A 191 -7.26 13.69 -1.28
N GLY A 192 -6.08 14.26 -1.09
CA GLY A 192 -4.96 13.53 -0.50
C GLY A 192 -3.63 14.18 -0.82
N GLU A 193 -2.61 13.88 -0.01
CA GLU A 193 -1.27 14.45 -0.16
C GLU A 193 -0.66 14.16 -1.55
N SER A 194 0.38 14.90 -1.90
CA SER A 194 1.12 14.66 -3.14
C SER A 194 1.72 13.24 -3.12
N GLY A 195 1.70 12.57 -4.27
CA GLY A 195 2.26 11.21 -4.40
C GLY A 195 1.42 10.09 -3.79
N THR A 196 0.18 10.32 -3.34
CA THR A 196 -0.70 9.26 -2.78
C THR A 196 -1.37 8.35 -3.82
N GLY A 197 -1.38 8.76 -5.10
CA GLY A 197 -1.99 8.00 -6.21
C GLY A 197 -3.33 8.54 -6.73
N LYS A 198 -3.64 9.84 -6.52
CA LYS A 198 -4.92 10.46 -6.94
C LYS A 198 -5.28 10.23 -8.42
N GLU A 199 -4.31 10.36 -9.32
CA GLU A 199 -4.52 10.13 -10.76
C GLU A 199 -4.89 8.66 -11.06
N LEU A 200 -4.25 7.70 -10.37
CA LEU A 200 -4.58 6.28 -10.52
C LEU A 200 -6.02 6.01 -10.10
N ILE A 201 -6.46 6.63 -9.00
CA ILE A 201 -7.85 6.52 -8.54
C ILE A 201 -8.83 7.15 -9.55
N ALA A 202 -8.48 8.28 -10.16
CA ALA A 202 -9.29 8.88 -11.22
C ALA A 202 -9.43 7.97 -12.46
N LYS A 203 -8.32 7.35 -12.89
CA LYS A 203 -8.31 6.36 -13.98
C LYS A 203 -9.15 5.14 -13.64
N ALA A 204 -9.05 4.65 -12.40
CA ALA A 204 -9.85 3.55 -11.89
C ALA A 204 -11.36 3.84 -11.90
N ILE A 205 -11.78 5.02 -11.45
CA ILE A 205 -13.18 5.46 -11.52
C ILE A 205 -13.67 5.47 -12.97
N HIS A 206 -12.86 5.96 -13.90
CA HIS A 206 -13.22 5.99 -15.32
C HIS A 206 -13.33 4.58 -15.92
N ALA A 207 -12.33 3.72 -15.69
CA ALA A 207 -12.27 2.35 -16.21
C ALA A 207 -13.43 1.47 -15.72
N ASN A 208 -13.97 1.74 -14.52
CA ASN A 208 -15.12 1.04 -13.95
C ASN A 208 -16.46 1.77 -14.19
N SER A 209 -16.50 2.76 -15.10
CA SER A 209 -17.70 3.53 -15.42
C SER A 209 -18.35 3.11 -16.74
N PRO A 210 -19.59 3.54 -17.04
CA PRO A 210 -20.21 3.35 -18.36
C PRO A 210 -19.48 4.11 -19.49
N ARG A 211 -18.48 4.94 -19.14
CA ARG A 211 -17.63 5.70 -20.06
C ARG A 211 -16.25 5.08 -20.25
N LYS A 212 -16.00 3.84 -19.80
CA LYS A 212 -14.68 3.18 -19.88
C LYS A 212 -14.09 3.13 -21.29
N ASP A 213 -14.92 3.04 -22.33
CA ASP A 213 -14.51 2.99 -23.75
C ASP A 213 -14.49 4.39 -24.40
N ARG A 214 -14.61 5.46 -23.59
CA ARG A 214 -14.63 6.87 -24.03
C ARG A 214 -13.34 7.57 -23.59
N PRO A 215 -13.04 8.77 -24.11
CA PRO A 215 -11.81 9.47 -23.74
C PRO A 215 -11.71 9.74 -22.23
N PHE A 216 -10.54 9.47 -21.66
CA PHE A 216 -10.10 9.98 -20.36
C PHE A 216 -9.06 11.06 -20.60
N VAL A 217 -9.37 12.30 -20.25
CA VAL A 217 -8.53 13.47 -20.53
C VAL A 217 -8.00 14.04 -19.22
N PRO A 218 -6.73 13.77 -18.84
CA PRO A 218 -6.12 14.35 -17.66
C PRO A 218 -5.56 15.74 -17.94
N VAL A 219 -5.72 16.65 -16.99
CA VAL A 219 -5.19 18.02 -17.02
C VAL A 219 -4.64 18.36 -15.64
N ASN A 220 -3.35 18.65 -15.56
CA ASN A 220 -2.76 19.20 -14.35
C ASN A 220 -2.81 20.74 -14.43
N THR A 221 -3.58 21.35 -13.52
CA THR A 221 -3.82 22.81 -13.56
C THR A 221 -2.70 23.61 -12.92
N GLY A 222 -1.85 22.99 -12.10
CA GLY A 222 -0.66 23.63 -11.52
C GLY A 222 0.55 23.63 -12.46
N ALA A 223 0.60 22.71 -13.43
CA ALA A 223 1.70 22.60 -14.39
C ALA A 223 1.59 23.56 -15.60
N VAL A 224 0.40 24.11 -15.86
CA VAL A 224 0.15 24.96 -17.03
C VAL A 224 -0.02 26.43 -16.59
N PRO A 225 0.71 27.38 -17.21
CA PRO A 225 0.51 28.80 -16.94
C PRO A 225 -0.96 29.22 -17.14
N SER A 226 -1.48 30.06 -16.24
CA SER A 226 -2.91 30.45 -16.21
C SER A 226 -3.46 30.93 -17.56
N GLU A 227 -2.67 31.70 -18.31
CA GLU A 227 -3.04 32.22 -19.64
C GLU A 227 -3.21 31.09 -20.68
N LEU A 228 -2.36 30.06 -20.61
CA LEU A 228 -2.43 28.90 -21.49
C LEU A 228 -3.47 27.89 -21.03
N LEU A 229 -3.74 27.81 -19.73
CA LEU A 229 -4.72 26.89 -19.16
C LEU A 229 -6.10 27.16 -19.74
N GLU A 230 -6.47 28.43 -19.91
CA GLU A 230 -7.79 28.80 -20.44
C GLU A 230 -7.97 28.31 -21.88
N SER A 231 -7.02 28.66 -22.73
CA SER A 231 -6.96 28.25 -24.13
C SER A 231 -6.87 26.73 -24.28
N THR A 232 -6.24 26.05 -23.33
CA THR A 232 -6.13 24.59 -23.32
C THR A 232 -7.46 23.94 -22.96
N LEU A 233 -8.15 24.42 -21.92
CA LEU A 233 -9.42 23.85 -21.46
C LEU A 233 -10.58 24.13 -22.43
N PHE A 234 -10.72 25.39 -22.87
CA PHE A 234 -11.87 25.86 -23.65
C PHE A 234 -11.57 26.07 -25.13
N GLY A 235 -10.30 25.95 -25.56
CA GLY A 235 -9.92 26.20 -26.95
C GLY A 235 -10.00 27.68 -27.32
N HIS A 236 -9.65 28.00 -28.57
CA HIS A 236 -9.67 29.37 -29.07
C HIS A 236 -10.00 29.44 -30.56
N VAL A 237 -10.59 30.56 -30.97
CA VAL A 237 -10.73 30.90 -32.39
C VAL A 237 -9.44 31.55 -32.92
N LYS A 238 -9.25 31.53 -34.24
CA LYS A 238 -8.14 32.22 -34.89
C LYS A 238 -8.19 33.72 -34.55
N GLY A 239 -7.07 34.27 -34.08
CA GLY A 239 -6.95 35.68 -33.71
C GLY A 239 -7.46 36.05 -32.31
N ALA A 240 -7.79 35.07 -31.46
CA ALA A 240 -8.25 35.34 -30.09
C ALA A 240 -7.19 36.03 -29.20
N PHE A 241 -5.90 35.82 -29.48
CA PHE A 241 -4.76 36.47 -28.83
C PHE A 241 -3.59 36.54 -29.83
N THR A 242 -2.52 37.25 -29.48
CA THR A 242 -1.41 37.58 -30.40
C THR A 242 -0.75 36.35 -31.05
N SER A 243 -0.67 35.22 -30.34
CA SER A 243 -0.12 33.95 -30.83
C SER A 243 -1.17 32.96 -31.38
N ALA A 244 -2.46 33.33 -31.45
CA ALA A 244 -3.54 32.49 -31.95
C ALA A 244 -3.60 32.42 -33.48
N VAL A 245 -2.57 31.86 -34.11
CA VAL A 245 -2.42 31.79 -35.58
C VAL A 245 -3.48 30.88 -36.23
N THR A 246 -3.95 29.86 -35.51
CA THR A 246 -4.97 28.90 -35.95
C THR A 246 -6.01 28.72 -34.85
N ALA A 247 -7.20 28.22 -35.20
CA ALA A 247 -8.19 27.82 -34.20
C ALA A 247 -7.83 26.46 -33.60
N LYS A 248 -8.09 26.26 -32.31
CA LYS A 248 -7.78 25.02 -31.59
C LYS A 248 -8.96 24.64 -30.68
N LYS A 249 -9.36 23.37 -30.74
CA LYS A 249 -10.38 22.80 -29.84
C LYS A 249 -9.88 22.71 -28.40
N GLY A 250 -10.78 22.89 -27.45
CA GLY A 250 -10.50 22.76 -26.02
C GLY A 250 -10.53 21.31 -25.52
N LEU A 251 -9.92 21.06 -24.36
CA LEU A 251 -9.97 19.75 -23.71
C LEU A 251 -11.38 19.33 -23.29
N PHE A 252 -12.29 20.27 -23.01
CA PHE A 252 -13.71 19.95 -22.79
C PHE A 252 -14.38 19.34 -24.03
N GLU A 253 -14.03 19.80 -25.24
CA GLU A 253 -14.51 19.18 -26.49
C GLU A 253 -13.88 17.80 -26.70
N VAL A 254 -12.58 17.67 -26.44
CA VAL A 254 -11.85 16.40 -26.57
C VAL A 254 -12.43 15.34 -25.62
N ALA A 255 -12.81 15.75 -24.41
CA ALA A 255 -13.41 14.89 -23.39
C ALA A 255 -14.91 14.63 -23.59
N ASN A 256 -15.54 15.15 -24.66
CA ASN A 256 -16.98 15.02 -24.87
C ASN A 256 -17.42 13.55 -24.94
N GLY A 257 -18.43 13.19 -24.15
CA GLY A 257 -18.89 11.81 -23.95
C GLY A 257 -18.02 10.98 -22.99
N GLY A 258 -16.87 11.48 -22.58
CA GLY A 258 -15.88 10.82 -21.72
C GLY A 258 -15.72 11.46 -20.35
N THR A 259 -14.50 11.41 -19.80
CA THR A 259 -14.17 11.96 -18.48
C THR A 259 -13.05 12.99 -18.62
N LEU A 260 -13.19 14.15 -17.99
CA LEU A 260 -12.13 15.13 -17.81
C LEU A 260 -11.66 15.08 -16.35
N PHE A 261 -10.37 14.80 -16.17
CA PHE A 261 -9.73 14.77 -14.86
C PHE A 261 -8.93 16.07 -14.64
N LEU A 262 -9.32 16.82 -13.62
CA LEU A 262 -8.69 18.09 -13.23
C LEU A 262 -7.81 17.85 -12.00
N ASP A 263 -6.52 17.62 -12.21
CA ASP A 263 -5.56 17.50 -11.11
C ASP A 263 -5.11 18.87 -10.61
N GLU A 264 -4.85 18.94 -9.31
CA GLU A 264 -4.49 20.17 -8.58
C GLU A 264 -5.50 21.31 -8.71
N ILE A 265 -6.82 21.02 -8.72
CA ILE A 265 -7.89 22.03 -8.93
C ILE A 265 -7.79 23.27 -8.02
N GLY A 266 -7.22 23.10 -6.82
CA GLY A 266 -7.00 24.18 -5.84
C GLY A 266 -5.96 25.23 -6.26
N THR A 267 -5.18 25.00 -7.32
CA THR A 267 -4.19 25.96 -7.84
C THR A 267 -4.78 26.95 -8.85
N MET A 268 -6.02 26.72 -9.32
CA MET A 268 -6.67 27.59 -10.30
C MET A 268 -6.90 29.01 -9.74
N GLY A 269 -6.67 30.02 -10.57
CA GLY A 269 -7.08 31.40 -10.27
C GLY A 269 -8.60 31.60 -10.26
N MET A 270 -9.08 32.64 -9.58
CA MET A 270 -10.52 32.89 -9.37
C MET A 270 -11.33 33.02 -10.67
N ASP A 271 -10.75 33.62 -11.71
CA ASP A 271 -11.40 33.76 -13.02
C ASP A 271 -11.62 32.41 -13.71
N MET A 272 -10.64 31.52 -13.61
CA MET A 272 -10.74 30.16 -14.13
C MET A 272 -11.79 29.36 -13.37
N GLN A 273 -11.83 29.50 -12.04
CA GLN A 273 -12.82 28.85 -11.19
C GLN A 273 -14.25 29.26 -11.59
N ALA A 274 -14.49 30.53 -11.90
CA ALA A 274 -15.79 31.00 -12.38
C ALA A 274 -16.19 30.37 -13.73
N LYS A 275 -15.23 30.21 -14.66
CA LYS A 275 -15.47 29.55 -15.96
C LYS A 275 -15.77 28.06 -15.79
N ILE A 276 -15.00 27.36 -14.95
CA ILE A 276 -15.25 25.94 -14.62
C ILE A 276 -16.63 25.75 -14.00
N LEU A 277 -17.02 26.61 -13.05
CA LEU A 277 -18.34 26.55 -12.44
C LEU A 277 -19.46 26.65 -13.49
N ARG A 278 -19.34 27.58 -14.43
CA ARG A 278 -20.32 27.75 -15.51
C ARG A 278 -20.45 26.48 -16.35
N VAL A 279 -19.34 25.84 -16.72
CA VAL A 279 -19.39 24.58 -17.47
C VAL A 279 -19.98 23.43 -16.66
N LEU A 280 -19.70 23.36 -15.35
CA LEU A 280 -20.29 22.37 -14.45
C LEU A 280 -21.80 22.53 -14.28
N GLN A 281 -22.32 23.75 -14.40
CA GLN A 281 -23.74 24.08 -14.28
C GLN A 281 -24.47 23.89 -15.61
N ASP A 282 -24.01 24.57 -16.66
CA ASP A 282 -24.72 24.72 -17.92
C ASP A 282 -24.37 23.62 -18.94
N ARG A 283 -23.26 22.90 -18.72
CA ARG A 283 -22.66 21.96 -19.70
C ARG A 283 -22.37 22.62 -21.04
N ARG A 284 -22.11 23.93 -21.00
CA ARG A 284 -21.82 24.77 -22.15
C ARG A 284 -20.66 25.70 -21.86
N PHE A 285 -19.93 26.05 -22.90
CA PHE A 285 -18.88 27.07 -22.85
C PHE A 285 -18.69 27.71 -24.23
N MET A 286 -17.82 28.71 -24.31
CA MET A 286 -17.43 29.35 -25.56
C MET A 286 -15.91 29.26 -25.72
N HIS A 287 -15.45 29.15 -26.97
CA HIS A 287 -14.03 29.34 -27.29
C HIS A 287 -13.57 30.74 -26.90
N LEU A 288 -12.28 30.87 -26.57
CA LEU A 288 -11.65 32.17 -26.36
C LEU A 288 -11.76 32.99 -27.65
N GLY A 289 -12.24 34.23 -27.54
CA GLY A 289 -12.50 35.12 -28.66
C GLY A 289 -13.71 34.73 -29.53
N GLY A 290 -14.42 33.66 -29.18
CA GLY A 290 -15.63 33.20 -29.87
C GLY A 290 -16.92 33.62 -29.17
N VAL A 291 -18.04 33.60 -29.91
CA VAL A 291 -19.39 33.88 -29.39
C VAL A 291 -20.33 32.68 -29.46
N GLN A 292 -19.88 31.58 -30.09
CA GLN A 292 -20.67 30.38 -30.26
C GLN A 292 -20.63 29.53 -28.98
N GLU A 293 -21.80 29.22 -28.42
CA GLU A 293 -21.92 28.25 -27.33
C GLU A 293 -21.72 26.82 -27.85
N ILE A 294 -20.94 26.04 -27.11
CA ILE A 294 -20.61 24.65 -27.38
C ILE A 294 -21.15 23.83 -26.22
N GLN A 295 -22.02 22.87 -26.51
CA GLN A 295 -22.54 21.94 -25.51
C GLN A 295 -21.69 20.67 -25.46
N VAL A 296 -21.33 20.24 -24.25
CA VAL A 296 -20.53 19.03 -24.03
C VAL A 296 -21.12 18.16 -22.92
N ASP A 297 -21.01 16.85 -23.06
CA ASP A 297 -21.38 15.88 -22.03
C ASP A 297 -20.12 15.24 -21.43
N VAL A 298 -19.55 15.88 -20.40
CA VAL A 298 -18.30 15.45 -19.76
C VAL A 298 -18.56 15.09 -18.31
N ARG A 299 -18.04 13.93 -17.86
CA ARG A 299 -17.97 13.60 -16.44
C ARG A 299 -16.71 14.24 -15.86
N ILE A 300 -16.84 14.90 -14.71
CA ILE A 300 -15.73 15.59 -14.07
C ILE A 300 -15.23 14.78 -12.87
N ILE A 301 -13.93 14.59 -12.82
CA ILE A 301 -13.22 14.12 -11.63
C ILE A 301 -12.19 15.20 -11.31
N ALA A 302 -12.17 15.71 -10.09
CA ALA A 302 -11.20 16.71 -9.65
C ALA A 302 -10.31 16.13 -8.57
N ALA A 303 -9.03 16.52 -8.52
CA ALA A 303 -8.11 16.13 -7.48
C ALA A 303 -7.41 17.34 -6.87
N THR A 304 -7.07 17.24 -5.58
CA THR A 304 -6.37 18.29 -4.85
C THR A 304 -5.52 17.71 -3.71
N ASN A 305 -4.38 18.36 -3.44
CA ASN A 305 -3.56 18.14 -2.26
C ASN A 305 -3.77 19.21 -1.17
N VAL A 306 -4.52 20.27 -1.47
CA VAL A 306 -4.87 21.32 -0.51
C VAL A 306 -6.27 21.10 0.05
N ASN A 307 -6.47 21.51 1.31
CA ASN A 307 -7.79 21.58 1.91
C ASN A 307 -8.60 22.73 1.26
N LEU A 308 -9.59 22.38 0.43
CA LEU A 308 -10.40 23.37 -0.27
C LEU A 308 -11.28 24.21 0.67
N GLN A 309 -11.71 23.67 1.81
CA GLN A 309 -12.49 24.44 2.79
C GLN A 309 -11.65 25.57 3.40
N ASP A 310 -10.38 25.29 3.70
CA ASP A 310 -9.44 26.31 4.17
C ASP A 310 -9.14 27.33 3.05
N ALA A 311 -9.03 26.88 1.80
CA ALA A 311 -8.84 27.76 0.65
C ALA A 311 -10.05 28.68 0.41
N VAL A 312 -11.27 28.20 0.64
CA VAL A 312 -12.51 29.01 0.62
C VAL A 312 -12.48 30.06 1.72
N ARG A 313 -12.18 29.66 2.97
CA ARG A 313 -12.05 30.61 4.10
C ARG A 313 -10.99 31.68 3.87
N ALA A 314 -9.92 31.34 3.14
CA ALA A 314 -8.86 32.26 2.77
C ALA A 314 -9.14 33.10 1.50
N GLY A 315 -10.32 32.98 0.88
CA GLY A 315 -10.69 33.71 -0.34
C GLY A 315 -9.90 33.30 -1.60
N ARG A 316 -9.23 32.14 -1.57
CA ARG A 316 -8.42 31.60 -2.68
C ARG A 316 -9.20 30.60 -3.53
N PHE A 317 -10.34 30.13 -3.04
CA PHE A 317 -11.23 29.22 -3.76
C PHE A 317 -12.68 29.67 -3.61
N ARG A 318 -13.47 29.57 -4.68
CA ARG A 318 -14.86 29.97 -4.64
C ARG A 318 -15.71 28.93 -3.91
N GLU A 319 -16.57 29.42 -3.03
CA GLU A 319 -17.48 28.58 -2.24
C GLU A 319 -18.49 27.83 -3.12
N ASP A 320 -19.05 28.49 -4.14
CA ASP A 320 -20.01 27.89 -5.08
C ASP A 320 -19.41 26.75 -5.91
N LEU A 321 -18.16 26.91 -6.37
CA LEU A 321 -17.42 25.86 -7.06
C LEU A 321 -17.10 24.70 -6.13
N PHE A 322 -16.71 24.97 -4.88
CA PHE A 322 -16.44 23.92 -3.88
C PHE A 322 -17.65 23.01 -3.70
N TYR A 323 -18.84 23.57 -3.46
CA TYR A 323 -20.05 22.75 -3.31
C TYR A 323 -20.45 22.00 -4.58
N ARG A 324 -20.16 22.54 -5.77
CA ARG A 324 -20.42 21.86 -7.05
C ARG A 324 -19.47 20.71 -7.33
N LEU A 325 -18.24 20.78 -6.83
CA LEU A 325 -17.24 19.72 -6.94
C LEU A 325 -17.40 18.66 -5.85
N ASN A 326 -17.70 19.08 -4.62
CA ASN A 326 -17.77 18.24 -3.43
C ASN A 326 -19.12 17.48 -3.31
N VAL A 327 -19.55 16.83 -4.40
CA VAL A 327 -20.74 15.98 -4.41
C VAL A 327 -20.43 14.60 -3.82
N ILE A 328 -19.31 14.02 -4.25
CA ILE A 328 -18.77 12.77 -3.72
C ILE A 328 -17.29 13.03 -3.46
N SER A 329 -16.86 12.94 -2.20
CA SER A 329 -15.46 13.11 -1.82
C SER A 329 -14.81 11.76 -1.52
N LEU A 330 -13.62 11.54 -2.06
CA LEU A 330 -12.78 10.38 -1.81
C LEU A 330 -11.46 10.86 -1.22
N GLU A 331 -11.17 10.46 0.01
CA GLU A 331 -9.94 10.82 0.70
C GLU A 331 -8.92 9.68 0.60
N LEU A 332 -7.76 9.96 -0.01
CA LEU A 332 -6.65 9.02 -0.08
C LEU A 332 -5.77 9.15 1.17
N PRO A 333 -5.60 8.07 1.94
CA PRO A 333 -4.74 8.10 3.10
C PRO A 333 -3.26 8.25 2.70
N PRO A 334 -2.48 9.03 3.46
CA PRO A 334 -1.04 9.09 3.26
C PRO A 334 -0.40 7.75 3.60
N LEU A 335 0.77 7.46 3.02
CA LEU A 335 1.44 6.17 3.12
C LEU A 335 1.76 5.78 4.58
N ARG A 336 2.14 6.76 5.42
CA ARG A 336 2.35 6.57 6.87
C ARG A 336 1.13 6.06 7.64
N SER A 337 -0.08 6.29 7.13
CA SER A 337 -1.34 5.80 7.73
C SER A 337 -1.77 4.44 7.18
N ARG A 338 -1.01 3.88 6.23
CA ARG A 338 -1.23 2.56 5.61
C ARG A 338 0.09 1.81 5.44
N ARG A 339 0.91 1.74 6.50
CA ARG A 339 2.25 1.12 6.47
C ARG A 339 2.22 -0.34 6.03
N GLU A 340 1.14 -1.06 6.28
CA GLU A 340 0.94 -2.44 5.82
C GLU A 340 1.02 -2.61 4.29
N ASP A 341 0.79 -1.54 3.53
CA ASP A 341 0.88 -1.55 2.07
C ASP A 341 2.32 -1.41 1.56
N ILE A 342 3.25 -0.90 2.38
CA ILE A 342 4.63 -0.60 1.98
C ILE A 342 5.36 -1.82 1.42
N PRO A 343 5.34 -3.02 2.06
CA PRO A 343 6.06 -4.18 1.53
C PRO A 343 5.52 -4.63 0.18
N LEU A 344 4.21 -4.52 -0.02
CA LEU A 344 3.53 -4.90 -1.26
C LEU A 344 3.85 -3.91 -2.38
N LEU A 345 3.84 -2.61 -2.08
CA LEU A 345 4.23 -1.55 -3.00
C LEU A 345 5.71 -1.66 -3.39
N ALA A 346 6.59 -1.87 -2.42
CA ALA A 346 8.02 -2.04 -2.66
C ALA A 346 8.29 -3.23 -3.60
N SER A 347 7.69 -4.39 -3.30
CA SER A 347 7.82 -5.59 -4.13
C SER A 347 7.30 -5.37 -5.56
N HIS A 348 6.19 -4.64 -5.70
CA HIS A 348 5.63 -4.26 -7.00
C HIS A 348 6.62 -3.40 -7.81
N PHE A 349 7.16 -2.34 -7.23
CA PHE A 349 8.10 -1.45 -7.94
C PHE A 349 9.42 -2.15 -8.27
N LEU A 350 9.95 -2.96 -7.35
CA LEU A 350 11.17 -3.74 -7.63
C LEU A 350 10.98 -4.70 -8.81
N LYS A 351 9.82 -5.33 -8.91
CA LYS A 351 9.47 -6.17 -10.07
C LYS A 351 9.33 -5.34 -11.34
N PHE A 352 8.56 -4.25 -11.29
CA PHE A 352 8.31 -3.37 -12.43
C PHE A 352 9.62 -2.85 -13.05
N TYR A 353 10.50 -2.27 -12.23
CA TYR A 353 11.77 -1.72 -12.72
C TYR A 353 12.79 -2.80 -13.07
N ALA A 354 12.70 -3.99 -12.50
CA ALA A 354 13.54 -5.12 -12.94
C ALA A 354 13.16 -5.53 -14.37
N GLU A 355 11.86 -5.67 -14.67
CA GLU A 355 11.34 -5.99 -16.00
C GLU A 355 11.69 -4.89 -17.03
N GLU A 356 11.51 -3.61 -16.67
CA GLU A 356 11.84 -2.48 -17.55
C GLU A 356 13.34 -2.41 -17.90
N ASN A 357 14.21 -2.73 -16.94
CA ASN A 357 15.66 -2.74 -17.14
C ASN A 357 16.20 -4.08 -17.68
N GLY A 358 15.35 -5.09 -17.91
CA GLY A 358 15.78 -6.42 -18.35
C GLY A 358 16.71 -7.12 -17.34
N THR A 359 16.54 -6.85 -16.05
CA THR A 359 17.34 -7.42 -14.96
C THR A 359 16.51 -8.39 -14.11
N GLU A 360 17.17 -9.25 -13.35
CA GLU A 360 16.47 -10.11 -12.39
C GLU A 360 15.81 -9.27 -11.28
N THR A 361 14.66 -9.73 -10.80
CA THR A 361 13.97 -9.10 -9.66
C THR A 361 14.83 -9.18 -8.41
N ARG A 362 14.96 -8.04 -7.73
CA ARG A 362 15.74 -7.90 -6.51
C ARG A 362 14.84 -7.91 -5.29
N SER A 363 15.39 -8.31 -4.14
CA SER A 363 14.71 -8.29 -2.84
C SER A 363 15.32 -7.23 -1.93
N LEU A 364 14.55 -6.69 -1.00
CA LEU A 364 15.10 -5.88 0.09
C LEU A 364 15.68 -6.80 1.17
N SER A 365 16.81 -6.42 1.76
CA SER A 365 17.28 -7.04 3.00
C SER A 365 16.28 -6.79 4.15
N PRO A 366 16.25 -7.63 5.19
CA PRO A 366 15.41 -7.39 6.36
C PRO A 366 15.64 -6.01 7.01
N GLU A 367 16.89 -5.54 7.04
CA GLU A 367 17.27 -4.23 7.55
C GLU A 367 16.75 -3.10 6.68
N ALA A 368 16.87 -3.23 5.35
CA ALA A 368 16.33 -2.26 4.39
C ALA A 368 14.80 -2.19 4.51
N MET A 369 14.13 -3.35 4.63
CA MET A 369 12.68 -3.42 4.86
C MET A 369 12.25 -2.68 6.13
N ARG A 370 12.98 -2.87 7.24
CA ARG A 370 12.68 -2.15 8.49
C ARG A 370 12.79 -0.63 8.32
N ILE A 371 13.84 -0.16 7.66
CA ILE A 371 14.04 1.28 7.41
C ILE A 371 12.89 1.88 6.60
N ILE A 372 12.47 1.22 5.52
CA ILE A 372 11.36 1.72 4.69
C ILE A 372 10.01 1.65 5.40
N MET A 373 9.82 0.71 6.33
CA MET A 373 8.60 0.61 7.14
C MET A 373 8.50 1.69 8.23
N ASP A 374 9.65 2.13 8.76
CA ASP A 374 9.71 3.13 9.83
C ASP A 374 9.63 4.57 9.31
N TYR A 375 9.99 4.80 8.05
CA TYR A 375 9.98 6.13 7.43
C TYR A 375 8.56 6.69 7.23
N GLU A 376 8.42 8.01 7.35
CA GLU A 376 7.12 8.71 7.27
C GLU A 376 6.61 8.96 5.84
N TRP A 377 7.48 8.83 4.83
CA TRP A 377 7.14 9.00 3.41
C TRP A 377 6.40 10.32 3.11
N PRO A 378 7.02 11.50 3.32
CA PRO A 378 6.40 12.79 2.99
C PRO A 378 6.00 12.92 1.50
N GLY A 379 6.72 12.26 0.59
CA GLY A 379 6.35 12.16 -0.83
C GLY A 379 5.48 10.95 -1.17
N ASN A 380 5.00 10.22 -0.16
CA ASN A 380 4.10 9.08 -0.25
C ASN A 380 4.60 7.99 -1.23
N VAL A 381 3.71 7.43 -2.05
CA VAL A 381 4.01 6.32 -2.96
C VAL A 381 5.02 6.72 -4.03
N ARG A 382 4.98 7.97 -4.50
CA ARG A 382 5.94 8.49 -5.50
C ARG A 382 7.38 8.51 -4.96
N GLU A 383 7.56 8.84 -3.68
CA GLU A 383 8.89 8.79 -3.06
C GLU A 383 9.37 7.34 -2.86
N LEU A 384 8.47 6.44 -2.47
CA LEU A 384 8.77 5.01 -2.37
C LEU A 384 9.16 4.41 -3.73
N GLU A 385 8.42 4.73 -4.78
CA GLU A 385 8.69 4.32 -6.17
C GLU A 385 10.11 4.75 -6.59
N ASN A 386 10.44 6.04 -6.43
CA ASN A 386 11.77 6.57 -6.73
C ASN A 386 12.89 5.88 -5.92
N ALA A 387 12.63 5.56 -4.64
CA ALA A 387 13.59 4.87 -3.80
C ALA A 387 13.85 3.42 -4.28
N MET A 388 12.80 2.72 -4.72
CA MET A 388 12.91 1.37 -5.26
C MET A 388 13.58 1.35 -6.63
N GLU A 389 13.22 2.26 -7.53
CA GLU A 389 13.87 2.45 -8.84
C GLU A 389 15.38 2.64 -8.66
N ARG A 390 15.77 3.59 -7.80
CA ARG A 390 17.18 3.83 -7.47
C ARG A 390 17.86 2.56 -6.95
N GLY A 391 17.19 1.83 -6.05
CA GLY A 391 17.69 0.57 -5.54
C GLY A 391 17.96 -0.45 -6.65
N VAL A 392 17.05 -0.60 -7.62
CA VAL A 392 17.20 -1.47 -8.79
C VAL A 392 18.35 -1.02 -9.70
N VAL A 393 18.48 0.28 -9.95
CA VAL A 393 19.52 0.81 -10.84
C VAL A 393 20.93 0.68 -10.24
N LEU A 394 21.09 0.92 -8.94
CA LEU A 394 22.41 0.97 -8.28
C LEU A 394 22.90 -0.37 -7.74
N SER A 395 22.01 -1.34 -7.55
CA SER A 395 22.37 -2.64 -6.97
C SER A 395 23.07 -3.54 -7.98
N THR A 396 24.24 -4.02 -7.56
CA THR A 396 25.02 -5.05 -8.26
C THR A 396 24.70 -6.47 -7.79
N SER A 397 23.98 -6.61 -6.67
CA SER A 397 23.56 -7.88 -6.09
C SER A 397 22.04 -8.06 -6.17
N ARG A 398 21.56 -9.29 -5.89
CA ARG A 398 20.13 -9.61 -5.81
C ARG A 398 19.42 -9.00 -4.58
N SER A 399 20.18 -8.56 -3.59
CA SER A 399 19.65 -7.99 -2.33
C SER A 399 20.01 -6.52 -2.20
N ILE A 400 18.98 -5.66 -2.06
CA ILE A 400 19.13 -4.24 -1.81
C ILE A 400 19.27 -4.04 -0.30
N ASN A 401 20.48 -3.64 0.10
CA ASN A 401 20.85 -3.33 1.47
C ASN A 401 20.62 -1.83 1.77
N PRO A 402 20.62 -1.41 3.05
CA PRO A 402 20.38 -0.03 3.46
C PRO A 402 21.26 1.03 2.78
N ASP A 403 22.51 0.72 2.43
CA ASP A 403 23.46 1.62 1.76
C ASP A 403 23.01 2.05 0.36
N LEU A 404 22.15 1.27 -0.29
CA LEU A 404 21.58 1.56 -1.60
C LEU A 404 20.28 2.38 -1.53
N LEU A 405 19.69 2.52 -0.34
CA LEU A 405 18.53 3.36 -0.13
C LEU A 405 18.94 4.86 -0.14
N PRO A 406 18.02 5.76 -0.52
CA PRO A 406 18.20 7.20 -0.33
C PRO A 406 18.70 7.57 1.07
N THR A 407 19.67 8.48 1.13
CA THR A 407 20.33 8.91 2.38
C THR A 407 19.36 9.56 3.37
N GLN A 408 18.22 10.08 2.88
CA GLN A 408 17.13 10.59 3.70
C GLN A 408 16.40 9.50 4.48
N LEU A 409 16.39 8.26 3.99
CA LEU A 409 15.74 7.10 4.63
C LEU A 409 16.61 6.50 5.73
N THR A 410 17.92 6.45 5.53
CA THR A 410 18.86 5.80 6.46
C THR A 410 19.20 6.64 7.69
N GLY A 411 18.68 7.87 7.80
CA GLY A 411 18.99 8.79 8.91
C GLY A 411 20.48 9.16 9.03
N SER A 412 21.30 8.72 8.06
CA SER A 412 22.76 8.76 8.12
C SER A 412 23.34 10.13 7.76
N THR A 413 22.51 11.15 7.55
CA THR A 413 22.96 12.49 7.15
C THR A 413 23.71 13.25 8.24
N TYR A 414 23.70 12.79 9.50
CA TYR A 414 24.36 13.51 10.59
C TYR A 414 25.46 12.72 11.30
N SER A 415 25.25 11.46 11.66
CA SER A 415 26.26 10.68 12.38
C SER A 415 27.44 10.30 11.49
N ALA A 416 27.20 9.82 10.27
CA ALA A 416 28.27 9.42 9.35
C ALA A 416 29.03 10.63 8.76
N SER A 417 28.32 11.71 8.42
CA SER A 417 28.94 12.92 7.87
C SER A 417 29.83 13.66 8.89
N LEU A 418 29.46 13.69 10.18
CA LEU A 418 30.29 14.28 11.24
C LEU A 418 31.55 13.45 11.53
N LEU A 419 31.46 12.12 11.43
CA LEU A 419 32.61 11.21 11.59
C LEU A 419 33.57 11.29 10.38
N ASP A 420 33.04 11.44 9.16
CA ASP A 420 33.85 11.57 7.94
C ASP A 420 34.51 12.96 7.79
N HIS A 421 33.90 14.03 8.28
CA HIS A 421 34.43 15.40 8.12
C HIS A 421 35.53 15.75 9.13
N GLN A 422 35.66 15.01 10.24
CA GLN A 422 36.75 15.19 11.21
C GLN A 422 37.23 13.85 11.78
N PRO A 423 38.07 13.11 11.02
CA PRO A 423 38.56 11.79 11.46
C PRO A 423 39.40 11.82 12.74
N ASN A 424 39.84 13.00 13.20
CA ASN A 424 40.65 13.21 14.41
C ASN A 424 39.92 13.97 15.53
N ALA A 425 38.62 14.23 15.42
CA ALA A 425 37.87 14.96 16.44
C ALA A 425 37.58 14.07 17.67
N SER A 426 37.71 14.62 18.88
CA SER A 426 37.33 13.91 20.09
C SER A 426 35.81 13.83 20.20
N LEU A 427 35.30 12.87 20.98
CA LEU A 427 33.87 12.76 21.26
C LEU A 427 33.29 14.09 21.80
N PHE A 428 34.07 14.85 22.57
CA PHE A 428 33.67 16.16 23.06
C PHE A 428 33.47 17.17 21.93
N ASP A 429 34.36 17.21 20.94
CA ASP A 429 34.26 18.12 19.80
C ASP A 429 33.04 17.81 18.93
N LEU A 430 32.77 16.52 18.68
CA LEU A 430 31.57 16.10 17.95
C LEU A 430 30.28 16.48 18.69
N MET A 431 30.25 16.27 20.02
CA MET A 431 29.07 16.63 20.82
C MET A 431 28.84 18.14 20.84
N GLU A 432 29.89 18.95 20.90
CA GLU A 432 29.76 20.41 20.84
C GLU A 432 29.21 20.90 19.50
N GLU A 433 29.63 20.31 18.38
CA GLU A 433 29.13 20.70 17.05
C GLU A 433 27.66 20.30 16.84
N ILE A 434 27.28 19.09 17.28
CA ILE A 434 25.87 18.65 17.30
C ILE A 434 25.03 19.61 18.14
N GLU A 435 25.51 19.92 19.35
CA GLU A 435 24.82 20.80 20.28
C GLU A 435 24.68 22.22 19.71
N ARG A 436 25.74 22.77 19.10
CA ARG A 436 25.75 24.08 18.44
C ARG A 436 24.66 24.14 17.37
N ARG A 437 24.60 23.13 16.50
CA ARG A 437 23.69 23.11 15.36
C ARG A 437 22.22 22.95 15.77
N ILE A 438 21.94 22.09 16.74
CA ILE A 438 20.58 21.90 17.30
C ILE A 438 20.09 23.21 17.92
N ILE A 439 20.94 23.89 18.69
CA ILE A 439 20.60 25.18 19.30
C ILE A 439 20.36 26.24 18.21
N SER A 440 21.20 26.32 17.18
CA SER A 440 21.03 27.27 16.08
C SER A 440 19.74 27.05 15.27
N ASP A 441 19.46 25.82 14.84
CA ASP A 441 18.23 25.50 14.08
C ASP A 441 16.97 25.81 14.91
N ARG A 442 16.98 25.50 16.21
CA ARG A 442 15.83 25.82 17.06
C ARG A 442 15.67 27.33 17.26
N LEU A 443 16.76 28.08 17.43
CA LEU A 443 16.72 29.53 17.51
C LEU A 443 16.13 30.13 16.23
N GLU A 444 16.53 29.66 15.04
CA GLU A 444 15.97 30.13 13.77
C GLU A 444 14.47 29.88 13.66
N ARG A 445 14.01 28.68 14.01
CA ARG A 445 12.57 28.31 13.98
C ARG A 445 11.73 29.10 14.99
N CYS A 446 12.32 29.56 16.08
CA CYS A 446 11.66 30.43 17.07
C CYS A 446 11.92 31.92 16.80
N HIS A 447 12.33 32.29 15.58
CA HIS A 447 12.65 33.68 15.21
C HIS A 447 13.64 34.37 16.19
N TRP A 448 14.64 33.63 16.65
CA TRP A 448 15.67 34.03 17.61
C TRP A 448 15.15 34.36 19.01
N ASN A 449 13.96 33.88 19.37
CA ASN A 449 13.41 33.97 20.73
C ASN A 449 14.04 32.91 21.64
N GLN A 450 15.00 33.34 22.46
CA GLN A 450 15.74 32.45 23.37
C GLN A 450 14.86 31.84 24.47
N THR A 451 13.83 32.56 24.92
CA THR A 451 12.91 32.06 25.96
C THR A 451 12.10 30.89 25.44
N GLU A 452 11.53 31.03 24.25
CA GLU A 452 10.76 29.98 23.57
C GLU A 452 11.62 28.77 23.17
N ALA A 453 12.87 29.02 22.77
CA ALA A 453 13.83 27.96 22.53
C ALA A 453 14.18 27.19 23.83
N ALA A 454 14.36 27.88 24.96
CA ALA A 454 14.67 27.26 26.24
C ALA A 454 13.51 26.41 26.77
N GLU A 455 12.27 26.90 26.65
CA GLU A 455 11.05 26.15 26.98
C GLU A 455 10.93 24.86 26.16
N TYR A 456 11.18 24.95 24.86
CA TYR A 456 11.16 23.77 23.98
C TYR A 456 12.21 22.73 24.37
N PHE A 457 13.43 23.18 24.66
CA PHE A 457 14.51 22.29 25.12
C PHE A 457 14.30 21.79 26.57
N LYS A 458 13.30 22.31 27.28
CA LYS A 458 13.01 21.99 28.69
C LYS A 458 14.22 22.23 29.60
N ILE A 459 14.97 23.30 29.32
CA ILE A 459 16.11 23.72 30.14
C ILE A 459 15.91 25.17 30.61
N PRO A 460 16.50 25.56 31.76
CA PRO A 460 16.49 26.94 32.19
C PRO A 460 17.09 27.87 31.12
N LEU A 461 16.52 29.07 30.95
CA LEU A 461 17.03 30.08 30.02
C LEU A 461 18.50 30.44 30.30
N SER A 462 18.92 30.43 31.57
CA SER A 462 20.31 30.63 31.97
C SER A 462 21.23 29.54 31.41
N THR A 463 20.80 28.28 31.42
CA THR A 463 21.54 27.13 30.86
C THR A 463 21.65 27.21 29.35
N LEU A 464 20.57 27.58 28.65
CA LEU A 464 20.62 27.80 27.20
C LEU A 464 21.58 28.94 26.84
N ASN A 465 21.52 30.06 27.56
CA ASN A 465 22.40 31.20 27.33
C ASN A 465 23.88 30.91 27.58
N GLN A 466 24.19 30.08 28.59
CA GLN A 466 25.56 29.58 28.81
C GLN A 466 26.04 28.71 27.65
N LYS A 467 25.19 27.82 27.13
CA LYS A 467 25.51 26.97 25.97
C LYS A 467 25.71 27.78 24.69
N ILE A 468 24.86 28.76 24.42
CA ILE A 468 24.99 29.69 23.27
C ILE A 468 26.35 30.42 23.31
N LYS A 469 26.75 30.92 24.49
CA LYS A 469 28.05 31.60 24.66
C LYS A 469 29.23 30.64 24.52
N ARG A 470 29.16 29.46 25.16
CA ARG A 470 30.23 28.45 25.09
C ARG A 470 30.47 27.99 23.66
N LEU A 471 29.39 27.78 22.91
CA LEU A 471 29.42 27.22 21.56
C LEU A 471 29.58 28.30 20.47
N ASN A 472 29.73 29.59 20.83
CA ASN A 472 29.82 30.71 19.89
C ASN A 472 28.68 30.76 18.85
N VAL A 473 27.44 30.52 19.28
CA VAL A 473 26.27 30.65 18.41
C VAL A 473 25.91 32.13 18.25
N GLU A 474 25.98 32.67 17.02
CA GLU A 474 25.62 34.06 16.73
C GLU A 474 24.10 34.28 16.85
N VAL A 475 23.68 35.05 17.83
CA VAL A 475 22.26 35.39 18.03
C VAL A 475 21.93 36.66 17.24
N LYS A 476 21.10 36.54 16.20
CA LYS A 476 20.61 37.71 15.46
C LYS A 476 19.62 38.49 16.33
N LYS A 477 19.90 39.78 16.56
CA LYS A 477 18.96 40.65 17.29
C LYS A 477 17.69 40.85 16.46
N ARG A 478 16.55 40.63 17.10
CA ARG A 478 15.22 40.92 16.55
C ARG A 478 15.17 42.39 16.11
N THR A 479 15.07 42.64 14.81
CA THR A 479 14.65 43.95 14.30
C THR A 479 13.22 44.17 14.80
N ARG A 480 13.01 45.22 15.58
CA ARG A 480 11.66 45.64 15.97
C ARG A 480 11.05 46.33 14.76
N ASP A 481 10.15 45.64 14.07
CA ASP A 481 9.06 46.27 13.32
C ASP A 481 7.78 46.22 14.19
#